data_AF-A0A658NK55-F1
#
_entry.id   AF-A0A658NK55-F1
#
_cell.length_a   1.000
_cell.length_b   1.000
_cell.length_c   1.000
_cell.angle_alpha   90.00
_cell.angle_beta   90.00
_cell.angle_gamma   90.00
#
_symmetry.space_group_name_H-M   'P 1'
#
loop_
_entity.id
_entity.type
_entity.pdbx_description
1 polymer ?
#
loop_
_entity_poly.entity_id
_entity_poly.type
_entity_poly.pdbx_seq_one_letter_code
_entity_poly.pdbx_strand_id
1 'polypeptide(L)'
;TIGFARRVPSYKRLTLMLRDPERLRSILLDPDRPVQLVIAGKSHPADDGGKRLIQELVHFSDDPAVRRRIVFLPDYDIGMATV
;
A
#
# COMPACT_ATOMS: atom_id res chain seq x y z
N THR A 1 13.97 -1.04 -3.69
CA THR A 1 12.86 -1.26 -2.73
C THR A 1 12.64 -0.02 -1.91
N ILE A 2 11.45 0.59 -1.95
CA ILE A 2 11.09 1.74 -1.10
C ILE A 2 10.22 1.19 0.03
N GLY A 3 10.80 0.99 1.21
CA GLY A 3 10.04 0.56 2.38
C GLY A 3 9.19 1.70 2.94
N PHE A 4 7.87 1.65 2.75
CA PHE A 4 6.93 2.57 3.39
C PHE A 4 6.41 1.96 4.71
N ALA A 5 7.32 1.65 5.63
CA ALA A 5 6.98 1.14 6.95
C ALA A 5 6.62 2.31 7.89
N ARG A 6 5.39 2.80 7.79
CA ARG A 6 4.85 3.80 8.72
C ARG A 6 3.37 3.52 8.93
N ARG A 7 2.89 3.71 10.17
CA ARG A 7 1.46 3.60 10.50
C ARG A 7 0.65 4.26 9.39
N VAL A 8 -0.34 3.54 8.86
CA VAL A 8 -1.43 4.04 8.00
C VAL A 8 -2.61 4.40 8.89
N PRO A 9 -2.59 5.56 9.59
CA PRO A 9 -3.81 6.14 10.09
C PRO A 9 -4.58 6.71 8.90
N SER A 10 -5.90 6.71 9.01
CA SER A 10 -6.89 7.24 8.08
C SER A 10 -6.59 8.63 7.50
N TYR A 11 -5.80 9.46 8.20
CA TYR A 11 -5.43 10.80 7.76
C TYR A 11 -4.22 10.87 6.81
N LYS A 12 -3.43 9.80 6.66
CA LYS A 12 -2.30 9.80 5.71
C LYS A 12 -2.81 9.38 4.35
N ARG A 13 -2.90 10.36 3.45
CA ARG A 13 -3.46 10.36 2.09
C ARG A 13 -2.95 9.24 1.14
N LEU A 14 -3.07 7.96 1.52
CA LEU A 14 -2.87 6.82 0.62
C LEU A 14 -3.81 6.91 -0.59
N THR A 15 -4.95 7.58 -0.42
CA THR A 15 -5.90 8.01 -1.45
C THR A 15 -5.24 8.67 -2.66
N LEU A 16 -4.12 9.38 -2.48
CA LEU A 16 -3.45 10.06 -3.60
C LEU A 16 -2.74 9.08 -4.53
N MET A 17 -2.29 7.93 -4.02
CA MET A 17 -1.61 6.92 -4.85
C MET A 17 -2.61 6.20 -5.78
N LEU A 18 -3.85 6.05 -5.35
CA LEU A 18 -4.91 5.37 -6.13
C LEU A 18 -5.73 6.32 -7.00
N ARG A 19 -5.50 7.63 -6.93
CA ARG A 19 -6.16 8.62 -7.79
C ARG A 19 -5.77 8.47 -9.26
N ASP A 20 -4.56 7.97 -9.52
CA ASP A 20 -4.02 7.70 -10.85
C ASP A 20 -3.33 6.32 -10.84
N PRO A 21 -4.11 5.24 -10.97
CA PRO A 21 -3.59 3.87 -10.87
C PRO A 21 -2.64 3.52 -12.02
N GLU A 22 -2.82 4.12 -13.21
CA GLU A 22 -1.92 3.92 -14.35
C GLU A 22 -0.54 4.53 -14.09
N ARG A 23 -0.49 5.74 -13.52
CA ARG A 23 0.76 6.33 -13.07
C ARG A 23 1.42 5.53 -11.96
N LEU A 24 0.64 5.00 -11.01
CA LEU A 24 1.19 4.14 -9.97
C LEU A 24 1.79 2.87 -10.57
N ARG A 25 1.09 2.25 -11.54
CA ARG A 25 1.56 1.07 -12.27
C ARG A 25 2.87 1.34 -13.01
N SER A 26 2.98 2.47 -13.72
CA SER A 26 4.22 2.80 -14.45
C SER A 26 5.42 2.97 -13.51
N ILE A 27 5.22 3.59 -12.34
CA ILE A 27 6.27 3.71 -11.32
C ILE A 27 6.68 2.35 -10.74
N LEU A 28 5.71 1.47 -10.47
CA LEU A 28 5.99 0.14 -9.92
C LEU A 28 6.69 -0.79 -10.91
N LEU A 29 6.41 -0.62 -12.21
CA LEU A 29 6.89 -1.48 -13.28
C LEU A 29 7.99 -0.85 -14.14
N ASP A 30 8.54 0.29 -13.72
CA ASP A 30 9.64 0.95 -14.43
C ASP A 30 10.80 -0.06 -14.67
N PRO A 31 11.21 -0.27 -15.93
CA PRO A 31 12.19 -1.30 -16.28
C PRO A 31 13.60 -0.98 -15.76
N ASP A 32 13.94 0.31 -15.63
CA ASP A 32 15.25 0.77 -15.20
C ASP A 32 15.30 0.96 -13.68
N ARG A 33 14.16 1.29 -13.05
CA ARG A 33 14.03 1.66 -11.64
C ARG A 33 12.77 1.11 -10.99
N PRO A 34 12.59 -0.22 -10.92
CA PRO A 34 11.35 -0.79 -10.39
C PRO A 34 11.17 -0.47 -8.90
N VAL A 35 9.99 0.01 -8.55
CA VAL A 35 9.62 0.33 -7.16
C VAL A 35 8.85 -0.83 -6.54
N GLN A 36 9.13 -1.11 -5.27
CA GLN A 36 8.32 -2.00 -4.43
C GLN A 36 7.77 -1.19 -3.27
N LEU A 37 6.46 -1.30 -3.04
CA LEU A 37 5.72 -0.70 -1.94
C LEU A 37 5.41 -1.76 -0.88
N VAL A 38 5.73 -1.45 0.37
CA VAL A 38 5.29 -2.22 1.53
C VAL A 38 4.38 -1.32 2.34
N ILE A 39 3.14 -1.73 2.53
CA ILE A 39 2.07 -0.94 3.16
C ILE A 39 1.65 -1.68 4.43
N ALA A 40 1.67 -0.97 5.55
CA ALA A 40 1.45 -1.55 6.87
C ALA A 40 0.49 -0.68 7.68
N GLY A 41 -0.64 -1.23 8.09
CA GLY A 41 -1.55 -0.52 8.99
C GLY A 41 -2.94 -1.10 9.11
N LYS A 42 -3.73 -0.46 9.97
CA LYS A 42 -5.10 -0.83 10.30
C LYS A 42 -6.01 0.39 10.20
N SER A 43 -7.16 0.23 9.58
CA SER A 43 -8.23 1.23 9.63
C SER A 43 -9.00 1.11 10.94
N HIS A 44 -9.44 2.22 11.50
CA HIS A 44 -10.27 2.20 12.70
C HIS A 44 -11.62 1.52 12.39
N PRO A 45 -12.23 0.73 13.30
CA PRO A 45 -13.51 0.08 13.03
C PRO A 45 -14.66 1.04 12.67
N ALA A 46 -14.59 2.28 13.13
CA ALA A 46 -15.56 3.34 12.79
C ALA A 46 -15.17 4.19 11.55
N ASP A 47 -14.05 3.87 10.89
CA ASP A 47 -13.57 4.61 9.73
C ASP A 47 -13.86 3.84 8.43
N ASP A 48 -15.05 4.04 7.89
CA ASP A 48 -15.49 3.38 6.66
C ASP A 48 -14.73 3.89 5.42
N GLY A 49 -14.23 5.13 5.46
CA GLY A 49 -13.36 5.67 4.41
C GLY A 49 -12.03 4.92 4.35
N GLY A 50 -11.38 4.73 5.50
CA GLY A 50 -10.17 3.93 5.60
C GLY A 50 -10.36 2.47 5.18
N LYS A 51 -11.50 1.84 5.49
CA LYS A 51 -11.80 0.48 5.05
C LYS A 51 -11.92 0.37 3.52
N ARG A 52 -12.67 1.29 2.88
CA ARG A 52 -12.81 1.31 1.42
C ARG A 52 -11.46 1.48 0.71
N LEU A 53 -10.58 2.31 1.25
CA LEU A 53 -9.26 2.51 0.68
C LEU A 53 -8.37 1.27 0.76
N ILE A 54 -8.43 0.53 1.87
CA ILE A 54 -7.74 -0.76 1.96
C ILE A 54 -8.30 -1.73 0.92
N GLN A 55 -9.63 -1.77 0.73
CA GLN A 55 -10.24 -2.63 -0.29
C GLN A 55 -9.79 -2.26 -1.71
N GLU A 56 -9.77 -0.97 -2.06
CA GLU A 56 -9.29 -0.49 -3.37
C GLU A 56 -7.81 -0.82 -3.58
N LEU A 57 -6.98 -0.67 -2.56
CA LEU A 57 -5.56 -1.03 -2.61
C LEU A 57 -5.35 -2.53 -2.81
N VAL A 58 -6.10 -3.35 -2.06
CA VAL A 58 -6.06 -4.82 -2.20
C VAL A 58 -6.46 -5.19 -3.63
N HIS A 59 -7.55 -4.63 -4.13
CA HIS A 59 -8.01 -4.86 -5.50
C HIS A 59 -6.96 -4.44 -6.55
N PHE A 60 -6.31 -3.30 -6.38
CA PHE A 60 -5.22 -2.88 -7.26
C PHE A 60 -4.02 -3.84 -7.19
N SER A 61 -3.69 -4.34 -5.99
CA SER A 61 -2.60 -5.28 -5.80
C SER A 61 -2.86 -6.68 -6.35
N ASP A 62 -4.11 -7.02 -6.68
CA ASP A 62 -4.46 -8.30 -7.31
C ASP A 62 -4.02 -8.40 -8.78
N ASP A 63 -3.73 -7.28 -9.45
CA ASP A 63 -3.23 -7.31 -10.82
C ASP A 63 -1.87 -8.06 -10.88
N PRO A 64 -1.76 -9.15 -11.68
CA PRO A 64 -0.55 -9.98 -11.74
C PRO A 64 0.73 -9.22 -12.06
N ALA A 65 0.63 -8.12 -12.80
CA ALA A 65 1.79 -7.30 -13.16
C ALA A 65 2.39 -6.61 -11.93
N VAL A 66 1.56 -6.11 -11.01
CA VAL A 66 2.00 -5.33 -9.84
C VAL A 66 1.97 -6.11 -8.53
N ARG A 67 1.33 -7.29 -8.46
CA ARG A 67 1.20 -8.05 -7.20
C ARG A 67 2.53 -8.35 -6.50
N ARG A 68 3.62 -8.51 -7.28
CA ARG A 68 4.96 -8.78 -6.74
C ARG A 68 5.69 -7.50 -6.29
N ARG A 69 5.11 -6.34 -6.55
CA ARG A 69 5.64 -5.01 -6.22
C ARG A 69 4.90 -4.35 -5.06
N ILE A 70 3.79 -4.93 -4.59
CA ILE A 70 3.00 -4.38 -3.47
C ILE A 70 2.83 -5.48 -2.43
N VAL A 71 3.19 -5.17 -1.18
CA VAL A 71 2.96 -6.04 -0.04
C VAL A 71 2.11 -5.30 0.97
N PHE A 72 0.96 -5.88 1.34
CA PHE A 72 0.15 -5.39 2.45
C PHE A 72 0.43 -6.25 3.69
N LEU A 73 0.85 -5.61 4.77
CA LEU A 73 1.08 -6.25 6.07
C LEU A 73 -0.07 -5.86 7.01
N PRO A 74 -1.08 -6.75 7.18
CA PRO A 74 -2.11 -6.54 8.18
C PRO A 74 -1.50 -6.56 9.59
N ASP A 75 -2.07 -5.77 10.49
CA ASP A 75 -1.73 -5.80 11.92
C ASP A 75 -0.26 -5.56 12.27
N TYR A 76 0.41 -4.69 11.53
CA TYR A 76 1.79 -4.30 11.82
C TYR A 76 1.92 -3.65 13.22
N ASP A 77 2.48 -4.42 14.14
CA ASP A 77 3.00 -4.05 15.45
C ASP A 77 4.49 -3.68 15.33
N ILE A 78 4.96 -2.77 16.18
CA ILE A 78 6.39 -2.46 16.41
C ILE A 78 7.23 -3.74 16.65
N GLY A 79 6.62 -4.83 17.14
CA GLY A 79 7.25 -6.14 17.33
C GLY A 79 7.68 -6.88 16.05
N MET A 80 7.22 -6.48 14.86
CA MET A 80 7.73 -7.02 13.59
C MET A 80 8.97 -6.28 13.05
N ALA A 81 9.43 -5.22 13.73
CA ALA A 81 10.60 -4.41 13.35
C ALA A 81 11.89 -4.84 14.08
N THR A 82 12.06 -6.15 14.31
CA THR A 82 13.31 -6.70 14.87
C THR A 82 14.04 -7.51 13.81
N VAL A 83 15.30 -7.12 13.59
CA VAL A 83 16.31 -7.81 12.78
C VAL A 83 16.76 -9.08 13.51
#